data_AF-A0A382TIH8-F1
#
_entry.id   AF-A0A382TIH8-F1
#
_cell.length_a   1.000
_cell.length_b   1.000
_cell.length_c   1.000
_cell.angle_alpha   90.00
_cell.angle_beta   90.00
_cell.angle_gamma   90.00
#
_symmetry.space_group_name_H-M   'P 1'
#
loop_
_entity.id
_entity.type
_entity.pdbx_description
1 polymer ?
#
loop_
_entity_poly.entity_id
_entity_poly.type
_entity_poly.pdbx_seq_one_letter_code
_entity_poly.pdbx_strand_id
1 'polypeptide(L)'
;VEAALFSAGRALDATEAAEATGLSRNKALGALEALVELYKTREGALEIVKLGDKYALQLKPEAIEYGRRLAPQEIPAYLLRTLALIAHEQPMLQTELKF
;
A
#
# COMPACT_ATOMS: atom_id res chain seq x y z
N VAL A 1 -2.96 -5.81 15.54
CA VAL A 1 -3.11 -4.66 14.61
C VAL A 1 -1.89 -4.55 13.69
N GLU A 2 -0.66 -4.47 14.19
CA GLU A 2 0.56 -4.49 13.36
C GLU A 2 0.60 -5.70 12.40
N ALA A 3 0.33 -6.90 12.92
CA ALA A 3 0.24 -8.10 12.09
C ALA A 3 -0.85 -8.02 11.00
N ALA A 4 -1.93 -7.28 11.23
CA ALA A 4 -2.97 -7.09 10.21
C ALA A 4 -2.48 -6.18 9.08
N LEU A 5 -1.80 -5.09 9.42
CA LEU A 5 -1.15 -4.20 8.43
C LEU A 5 -0.08 -4.95 7.63
N PHE A 6 0.76 -5.74 8.29
CA PHE A 6 1.79 -6.53 7.64
C PHE A 6 1.19 -7.55 6.67
N SER A 7 0.21 -8.33 7.12
CA SER A 7 -0.41 -9.38 6.30
C SER A 7 -1.27 -8.83 5.17
N ALA A 8 -1.86 -7.64 5.32
CA ALA A 8 -2.68 -7.05 4.28
C ALA A 8 -1.86 -6.60 3.06
N GLY A 9 -0.59 -6.19 3.26
CA GLY A 9 0.26 -5.67 2.19
C GLY A 9 -0.28 -4.41 1.50
N ARG A 10 -1.33 -3.79 2.06
CA ARG A 10 -2.00 -2.59 1.55
C ARG A 10 -2.49 -1.74 2.71
N ALA A 11 -2.91 -0.51 2.40
CA ALA A 11 -3.52 0.36 3.38
C ALA A 11 -4.85 -0.22 3.89
N LEU A 12 -5.04 -0.19 5.21
CA LEU A 12 -6.25 -0.61 5.91
C LEU A 12 -6.90 0.57 6.63
N ASP A 13 -8.22 0.64 6.64
CA ASP A 13 -8.94 1.52 7.56
C ASP A 13 -9.14 0.87 8.96
N ALA A 14 -9.63 1.67 9.90
CA ALA A 14 -9.86 1.21 11.28
C ALA A 14 -10.95 0.13 11.40
N THR A 15 -11.87 0.04 10.44
CA THR A 15 -12.92 -0.98 10.40
C THR A 15 -12.32 -2.30 9.94
N GLU A 16 -11.56 -2.32 8.84
CA GLU A 16 -10.84 -3.49 8.35
C GLU A 16 -9.88 -4.04 9.41
N ALA A 17 -9.13 -3.15 10.09
CA ALA A 17 -8.24 -3.54 11.17
C ALA A 17 -8.98 -4.12 12.39
N ALA A 18 -10.17 -3.61 12.70
CA ALA A 18 -11.01 -4.12 13.78
C ALA A 18 -11.53 -5.52 13.47
N GLU A 19 -12.07 -5.72 12.26
CA GLU A 19 -12.53 -7.02 11.77
C GLU A 19 -11.42 -8.07 11.80
N ALA A 20 -10.24 -7.74 11.30
CA ALA A 20 -9.10 -8.65 11.27
C ALA A 20 -8.55 -9.02 12.66
N THR A 21 -8.83 -8.21 13.69
CA THR A 21 -8.25 -8.40 15.04
C THR A 21 -9.29 -8.77 16.11
N GLY A 22 -10.58 -8.74 15.79
CA GLY A 22 -11.66 -8.92 16.75
C GLY A 22 -11.79 -7.79 17.78
N LEU A 23 -11.14 -6.65 17.55
CA LEU A 23 -11.22 -5.48 18.43
C LEU A 23 -12.42 -4.60 18.05
N SER A 24 -12.83 -3.71 18.96
CA SER A 24 -13.74 -2.63 18.57
C SER A 24 -13.02 -1.62 17.68
N ARG A 25 -13.77 -0.95 16.80
CA ARG A 25 -13.23 0.08 15.89
C ARG A 25 -12.41 1.15 16.62
N ASN A 26 -12.88 1.63 17.77
CA ASN A 26 -12.16 2.65 18.56
C ASN A 26 -10.84 2.11 19.13
N LYS A 27 -10.80 0.84 19.58
CA LYS A 27 -9.55 0.22 20.05
C LYS A 27 -8.57 -0.01 18.90
N ALA A 28 -9.08 -0.45 17.74
CA ALA A 28 -8.26 -0.61 16.55
C ALA A 28 -7.67 0.73 16.09
N LEU A 29 -8.47 1.80 16.06
CA LEU A 29 -8.02 3.15 15.71
C LEU A 29 -6.93 3.65 16.67
N GLY A 30 -7.15 3.55 17.99
CA GLY A 30 -6.15 3.97 18.98
C GLY A 30 -4.84 3.16 18.87
N ALA A 31 -4.94 1.86 18.56
CA ALA A 31 -3.77 1.04 18.32
C ALA A 31 -3.03 1.41 17.03
N LEU A 32 -3.76 1.77 15.96
CA LEU A 32 -3.16 2.26 14.71
C LEU A 32 -2.41 3.58 14.92
N GLU A 33 -3.01 4.53 15.64
CA GLU A 33 -2.37 5.81 15.97
C GLU A 33 -1.14 5.62 16.86
N ALA A 34 -1.23 4.74 17.86
CA ALA A 34 -0.08 4.40 18.71
C ALA A 34 1.06 3.75 17.91
N LEU A 35 0.73 2.90 16.93
CA LEU A 35 1.71 2.27 16.04
C LEU A 35 2.41 3.29 15.14
N VAL A 36 1.69 4.30 14.63
CA VAL A 36 2.30 5.40 13.86
C VAL A 36 3.37 6.10 14.70
N GLU A 37 3.05 6.47 15.95
CA GLU A 37 4.04 7.13 16.81
C GLU A 37 5.21 6.22 17.19
N LEU A 38 4.94 4.94 17.48
CA LEU A 38 5.98 3.98 17.81
C LEU A 38 6.99 3.81 16.65
N TYR A 39 6.50 3.75 15.42
CA TYR A 39 7.34 3.55 14.24
C TYR A 39 8.14 4.79 13.82
N LYS A 40 7.73 6.00 14.26
CA LYS A 40 8.55 7.21 14.06
C LYS A 40 9.86 7.17 14.82
N THR A 41 9.84 6.66 16.05
CA THR A 41 11.03 6.59 16.91
C THR A 41 11.78 5.27 16.79
N ARG A 42 11.16 4.25 16.19
CA ARG A 42 11.77 2.93 16.01
C ARG A 42 12.87 3.00 14.96
N GLU A 43 14.07 2.58 15.37
CA GLU A 43 15.16 2.31 14.44
C GLU A 43 14.82 1.10 13.55
N GLY A 44 15.04 1.24 12.25
CA GLY A 44 14.70 0.22 11.26
C GLY A 44 14.24 0.79 9.94
N ALA A 45 14.02 -0.10 8.97
CA ALA A 45 13.70 0.21 7.57
C ALA A 45 12.19 0.33 7.27
N LEU A 46 11.32 0.11 8.27
CA LEU A 46 9.86 0.14 8.12
C LEU A 46 9.26 1.34 8.84
N GLU A 47 8.17 1.85 8.30
CA GLU A 47 7.33 2.89 8.90
C GLU A 47 5.85 2.53 8.76
N ILE A 48 5.02 3.11 9.63
CA ILE A 48 3.57 3.07 9.50
C ILE A 48 3.10 4.49 9.22
N VAL A 49 2.45 4.68 8.07
CA VAL A 49 1.98 5.99 7.59
C VAL A 49 0.46 6.05 7.58
N LYS A 50 -0.08 7.24 7.83
CA LYS A 50 -1.51 7.54 7.70
C LYS A 50 -1.77 8.22 6.35
N LEU A 51 -2.61 7.60 5.53
CA LEU A 51 -3.02 8.04 4.21
C LEU A 51 -4.52 8.37 4.26
N GLY A 52 -4.85 9.59 4.65
CA GLY A 52 -6.24 9.98 4.92
C GLY A 52 -6.79 9.26 6.16
N ASP A 53 -7.79 8.40 5.97
CA ASP A 53 -8.39 7.55 6.99
C ASP A 53 -7.79 6.13 7.07
N LYS A 54 -6.86 5.81 6.16
CA LYS A 54 -6.19 4.51 6.09
C LYS A 54 -4.77 4.56 6.63
N TYR A 55 -4.25 3.39 6.98
CA TYR A 55 -2.93 3.18 7.55
C TYR A 55 -2.21 2.08 6.78
N ALA A 56 -0.93 2.27 6.48
CA ALA A 56 -0.12 1.30 5.75
C ALA A 56 1.22 1.08 6.46
N LEU A 57 1.66 -0.18 6.53
CA LEU A 57 3.04 -0.54 6.87
C LEU A 57 3.84 -0.59 5.57
N GLN A 58 4.89 0.22 5.47
CA GLN A 58 5.72 0.32 4.26
C GLN A 58 7.20 0.48 4.59
N LEU A 59 8.05 0.39 3.57
CA LEU A 59 9.47 0.72 3.68
C LEU A 59 9.63 2.24 3.82
N LYS A 60 10.57 2.64 4.69
CA LYS A 60 11.03 4.02 4.74
C LYS A 60 11.69 4.42 3.42
N PRO A 61 11.63 5.69 3.00
CA PRO A 61 12.19 6.16 1.74
C PRO A 61 13.66 5.76 1.53
N GLU A 62 14.47 5.80 2.58
CA GLU A 62 15.90 5.49 2.54
C GLU A 62 16.16 3.99 2.30
N ALA A 63 15.18 3.14 2.59
CA ALA A 63 15.31 1.69 2.46
C ALA A 63 14.69 1.13 1.16
N ILE A 64 14.03 1.98 0.36
CA ILE A 64 13.34 1.55 -0.89
C ILE A 64 14.30 0.89 -1.86
N GLU A 65 15.53 1.39 -1.99
CA GLU A 65 16.52 0.85 -2.94
C GLU A 65 16.87 -0.62 -2.67
N TYR A 66 16.88 -1.01 -1.40
CA TYR A 66 17.15 -2.40 -0.99
C TYR A 66 15.97 -3.33 -1.27
N GLY A 67 14.73 -2.82 -1.12
CA GLY A 67 13.51 -3.57 -1.37
C GLY A 67 13.20 -3.78 -2.85
N ARG A 68 13.64 -2.88 -3.73
CA ARG A 68 13.26 -2.84 -5.15
C ARG A 68 13.56 -4.13 -5.94
N ARG A 69 14.60 -4.87 -5.56
CA ARG A 69 14.99 -6.13 -6.24
C ARG A 69 14.13 -7.32 -5.82
N LEU A 70 13.48 -7.22 -4.65
CA LEU A 70 12.66 -8.27 -4.06
C LEU A 70 11.17 -7.96 -4.21
N ALA A 71 10.81 -6.69 -4.38
CA ALA A 71 9.44 -6.28 -4.64
C ALA A 71 8.96 -6.88 -5.97
N PRO A 72 7.74 -7.44 -6.01
CA PRO A 72 7.15 -7.91 -7.25
C PRO A 72 7.03 -6.73 -8.24
N GLN A 73 7.33 -6.97 -9.51
CA GLN A 73 7.02 -6.00 -10.58
C GLN A 73 5.50 -5.85 -10.65
N GLU A 74 4.97 -4.68 -10.24
CA GLU A 74 3.52 -4.46 -10.18
C GLU A 74 2.85 -4.57 -11.56
N ILE A 75 3.47 -3.99 -12.60
CA ILE A 75 2.98 -4.07 -13.98
C ILE A 75 4.18 -4.18 -14.94
N PRO A 76 4.28 -5.26 -15.75
CA PRO A 76 5.29 -5.37 -16.79
C PRO A 76 5.30 -4.18 -17.75
N ALA A 77 6.49 -3.71 -18.13
CA ALA A 77 6.65 -2.51 -18.97
C ALA A 77 5.88 -2.55 -20.30
N TYR A 78 5.66 -3.74 -20.89
CA TYR A 78 4.88 -3.88 -22.12
C TYR A 78 3.39 -3.56 -21.90
N LEU A 79 2.81 -3.90 -20.74
CA LEU A 79 1.42 -3.55 -20.41
C LEU A 79 1.26 -2.05 -20.16
N LEU A 80 2.27 -1.41 -19.56
CA LEU A 80 2.25 0.05 -19.36
C LEU A 80 2.22 0.82 -20.68
N ARG A 81 2.91 0.35 -21.72
CA ARG A 81 2.86 0.97 -23.05
C ARG A 81 1.45 0.90 -23.65
N THR A 82 0.81 -0.27 -23.58
CA THR A 82 -0.57 -0.45 -24.05
C THR A 82 -1.54 0.41 -23.24
N LEU A 83 -1.41 0.46 -21.91
CA LEU A 83 -2.24 1.30 -21.03
C LEU A 83 -2.09 2.80 -21.36
N ALA A 84 -0.86 3.27 -21.58
CA ALA A 84 -0.60 4.66 -21.93
C ALA A 84 -1.23 5.04 -23.28
N LEU A 85 -1.15 4.15 -24.28
CA LEU A 85 -1.80 4.34 -25.58
C LEU A 85 -3.32 4.42 -25.44
N ILE A 86 -3.93 3.47 -24.70
CA ILE A 86 -5.38 3.48 -24.45
C ILE A 86 -5.81 4.77 -23.77
N ALA A 87 -5.10 5.21 -22.72
CA ALA A 87 -5.46 6.42 -21.99
C ALA A 87 -5.35 7.70 -22.84
N HIS A 88 -4.41 7.74 -23.79
CA HIS A 88 -4.26 8.86 -24.72
C HIS A 88 -5.37 8.91 -25.77
N GLU A 89 -5.74 7.74 -26.32
CA GLU A 89 -6.64 7.60 -27.47
C GLU A 89 -8.10 7.32 -27.06
N GLN A 90 -8.43 7.44 -25.77
CA GLN A 90 -9.77 7.15 -25.30
C GLN A 90 -10.81 8.17 -25.83
N PRO A 91 -11.96 7.70 -26.37
CA PRO A 91 -12.40 6.30 -26.46
C PRO A 91 -11.94 5.58 -27.75
N MET A 92 -11.32 4.40 -27.61
CA MET A 92 -10.90 3.53 -28.73
C MET A 92 -11.33 2.06 -28.53
N LEU A 93 -11.55 1.33 -29.62
CA LEU A 93 -11.87 -0.10 -29.64
C LEU A 93 -10.60 -0.95 -29.53
N GLN A 94 -10.69 -2.12 -28.88
CA GLN A 94 -9.55 -3.05 -28.74
C GLN A 94 -8.95 -3.48 -30.09
N THR A 95 -9.77 -3.52 -31.15
CA THR A 95 -9.33 -3.82 -32.53
C THR A 95 -8.42 -2.76 -33.13
N GLU A 96 -8.38 -1.56 -32.55
CA GLU A 96 -7.56 -0.44 -33.03
C GLU A 96 -6.15 -0.46 -32.41
N LEU A 97 -5.91 -1.33 -31.41
CA LEU A 97 -4.59 -1.58 -30.84
C LEU A 97 -3.74 -2.40 -31.82
N LYS A 98 -2.88 -1.72 -32.58
CA LYS A 98 -1.84 -2.37 -33.39
C LYS A 98 -0.61 -2.59 -32.52
N PHE A 99 -0.30 -3.86 -32.25
CA PHE A 99 0.90 -4.30 -31.52
C PHE A 99 2.15 -4.17 -32.38
#